data_AF-A0A412NFP0-F1
#
_entry.id   AF-A0A412NFP0-F1
#
_cell.length_a   1.000
_cell.length_b   1.000
_cell.length_c   1.000
_cell.angle_alpha   90.00
_cell.angle_beta   90.00
_cell.angle_gamma   90.00
#
_symmetry.space_group_name_H-M   'P 1'
#
loop_
_entity.id
_entity.type
_entity.pdbx_description
1 polymer ?
#
loop_
_entity_poly.entity_id
_entity_poly.type
_entity_poly.pdbx_seq_one_letter_code
_entity_poly.pdbx_strand_id
1 'polypeptide(L)' 'MKRRLYYYGEDVLSKSFLILPKELVFTESLAKMSAKSKILYCVLRERLILSCQK' A
#
# COMPACT_ATOMS: atom_id res chain seq x y z
N MET A 1 26.86 -6.12 -20.69
CA MET A 1 26.41 -4.72 -20.50
C MET A 1 25.31 -4.68 -19.43
N LYS A 2 25.53 -4.01 -18.29
CA LYS A 2 24.46 -3.78 -17.29
C LYS A 2 23.54 -2.67 -17.81
N ARG A 3 22.28 -2.98 -18.14
CA ARG A 3 21.26 -1.98 -18.45
C ARG A 3 20.98 -1.18 -17.17
N ARG A 4 21.34 0.11 -17.15
CA ARG A 4 20.93 1.03 -16.10
C ARG A 4 19.44 1.33 -16.31
N LEU A 5 18.60 0.89 -15.37
CA LEU A 5 17.19 1.26 -15.34
C LEU A 5 17.11 2.67 -14.75
N TYR A 6 16.77 3.65 -15.59
CA TYR A 6 16.43 5.00 -15.13
C TYR A 6 14.92 5.05 -14.94
N TYR A 7 14.47 5.38 -13.73
CA TYR A 7 13.05 5.59 -13.44
C TYR A 7 12.71 7.06 -13.71
N TYR A 8 11.78 7.33 -14.64
CA TYR A 8 11.26 8.68 -14.84
C TYR A 8 10.31 9.03 -13.69
N GLY A 9 10.24 10.31 -13.29
CA GLY A 9 9.40 10.74 -12.16
C GLY A 9 7.93 10.33 -12.27
N GLU A 10 7.39 10.30 -13.50
CA GLU A 10 6.04 9.82 -13.79
C GLU A 10 5.87 8.30 -13.57
N ASP A 11 6.91 7.49 -13.82
CA ASP A 11 6.92 6.06 -13.54
C ASP A 11 6.94 5.75 -12.03
N VAL A 12 7.42 6.70 -11.23
CA VAL A 12 7.45 6.59 -9.76
C VAL A 12 6.09 7.00 -9.18
N LEU A 13 5.48 8.06 -9.72
CA LEU A 13 4.14 8.53 -9.32
C LEU A 13 3.03 7.55 -9.73
N SER A 14 3.16 6.88 -10.88
CA SER A 14 2.21 5.85 -11.34
C SER A 14 2.30 4.53 -10.56
N LYS A 15 3.27 4.37 -9.64
CA LYS A 15 3.48 3.17 -8.83
C LYS A 15 3.10 3.35 -7.36
N SER A 16 2.26 4.32 -7.03
CA SER A 16 1.71 4.46 -5.68
C SER A 16 0.59 3.43 -5.46
N PHE A 17 0.95 2.24 -4.99
CA PHE A 17 0.00 1.20 -4.61
C PHE A 17 -0.21 1.18 -3.10
N LEU A 18 -1.48 1.05 -2.68
CA LEU A 18 -1.80 0.68 -1.31
C LEU A 18 -1.47 -0.79 -1.08
N ILE A 19 -0.62 -1.08 -0.10
CA ILE A 19 -0.31 -2.45 0.29
C ILE A 19 -1.46 -2.98 1.17
N LEU A 20 -2.16 -4.01 0.70
CA LEU A 20 -3.18 -4.72 1.47
C LEU A 20 -2.55 -5.86 2.28
N PRO A 21 -2.59 -5.83 3.63
CA PRO A 21 -2.17 -6.94 4.46
C PRO A 21 -2.94 -8.24 4.13
N LYS A 22 -2.23 -9.36 4.09
CA LYS A 22 -2.81 -10.69 3.83
C LYS A 22 -3.82 -11.08 4.91
N GLU A 23 -3.60 -10.62 6.14
CA GLU A 23 -4.44 -10.87 7.30
C GLU A 23 -5.86 -10.32 7.10
N LEU A 24 -6.02 -9.19 6.40
CA LEU A 24 -7.34 -8.62 6.06
C LEU A 24 -8.11 -9.42 5.02
N VAL A 25 -7.43 -10.36 4.34
CA VAL A 25 -8.01 -11.23 3.31
C VAL A 25 -8.26 -12.64 3.88
N PHE A 26 -7.27 -13.21 4.57
CA PHE A 26 -7.29 -14.61 4.97
C PHE A 26 -7.77 -14.86 6.41
N THR A 27 -7.77 -13.85 7.29
CA THR A 27 -8.27 -14.03 8.67
C THR A 27 -9.78 -13.93 8.66
N GLU A 28 -10.49 -14.97 9.11
CA GLU A 28 -11.95 -15.05 8.99
C GLU A 28 -12.70 -13.85 9.63
N SER A 29 -12.24 -13.39 10.79
CA SER A 29 -12.81 -12.24 11.49
C SER A 29 -12.65 -10.93 10.71
N LEU A 30 -11.53 -10.76 10.01
CA LEU A 30 -11.19 -9.56 9.24
C LEU A 30 -11.69 -9.65 7.79
N ALA A 31 -11.85 -10.86 7.28
CA ALA A 31 -12.36 -11.14 5.94
C ALA A 31 -13.78 -10.59 5.78
N LYS A 32 -14.61 -10.69 6.84
CA LYS A 32 -15.99 -10.19 6.91
C LYS A 32 -16.10 -8.66 6.89
N MET A 33 -14.99 -7.92 7.04
CA MET A 33 -15.02 -6.46 6.97
C MET A 33 -15.37 -5.95 5.57
N SER A 34 -16.03 -4.79 5.51
CA SER A 34 -16.33 -4.15 4.23
C SER A 34 -15.06 -3.79 3.46
N ALA A 35 -15.13 -3.86 2.12
CA ALA A 35 -14.01 -3.46 1.26
C ALA A 35 -13.58 -2.00 1.51
N LYS A 36 -14.53 -1.09 1.76
CA LYS A 36 -14.26 0.31 2.10
C LYS A 36 -13.44 0.43 3.39
N SER A 37 -13.78 -0.34 4.41
CA SER A 37 -13.04 -0.37 5.69
C SER A 37 -11.61 -0.89 5.50
N LYS A 38 -11.40 -1.90 4.65
CA LYS A 38 -10.07 -2.44 4.34
C LYS A 38 -9.21 -1.40 3.61
N ILE A 39 -9.79 -0.70 2.62
CA ILE A 39 -9.10 0.39 1.91
C ILE A 39 -8.73 1.52 2.88
N LEU A 40 -9.68 1.95 3.73
CA LEU A 40 -9.44 2.99 4.73
C LEU A 40 -8.29 2.62 5.67
N TYR A 41 -8.25 1.38 6.15
CA TYR A 41 -7.14 0.87 6.96
C TYR A 41 -5.80 1.02 6.23
N CYS A 42 -5.70 0.62 4.96
CA CYS A 42 -4.46 0.73 4.19
C CYS A 42 -3.98 2.19 4.07
N VAL A 43 -4.91 3.13 3.79
CA VAL A 43 -4.59 4.56 3.69
C VAL A 43 -4.08 5.11 5.03
N LEU A 44 -4.75 4.77 6.13
CA LEU A 44 -4.34 5.23 7.46
C LEU A 44 -2.97 4.66 7.86
N ARG A 45 -2.72 3.38 7.56
CA ARG A 45 -1.44 2.73 7.83
C ARG A 45 -0.29 3.40 7.09
N GLU A 46 -0.46 3.69 5.80
CA GLU A 46 0.55 4.38 4.99
C GLU A 46 0.84 5.79 5.52
N ARG A 47 -0.21 6.56 5.84
CA ARG A 47 -0.05 7.89 6.44
C ARG A 47 0.68 7.86 7.77
N LEU A 48 0.40 6.85 8.61
CA LEU A 48 1.07 6.68 9.89
C LEU A 48 2.56 6.38 9.70
N ILE A 49 2.92 5.49 8.78
CA ILE A 49 4.33 5.21 8.44
C ILE A 49 5.05 6.48 7.98
N LEU A 50 4.44 7.25 7.08
CA LEU A 50 5.00 8.53 6.62
C LEU A 50 5.13 9.56 7.75
N SER A 51 4.20 9.56 8.71
CA SER A 51 4.26 10.46 9.87
C SER A 51 5.39 10.10 10.83
N CYS A 52 5.70 8.82 11.00
CA CYS A 52 6.79 8.34 11.85
C CYS A 52 8.18 8.49 11.20
N GLN A 53 8.24 8.77 9.90
CA GLN A 53 9.48 9.00 9.16
C GLN A 53 9.89 10.48 9.10
N LYS A 54 9.07 11.38 9.64
CA LYS A 54 9.38 12.79 9.84
C LYS A 54 9.92 13.03 11.24
#